data_AF-A0A7S2K9G1-F1
#
_entry.id   AF-A0A7S2K9G1-F1
#
_cell.length_a   1.000
_cell.length_b   1.000
_cell.length_c   1.000
_cell.angle_alpha   90.00
_cell.angle_beta   90.00
_cell.angle_gamma   90.00
#
_symmetry.space_group_name_H-M   'P 1'
#
loop_
_entity.id
_entity.type
_entity.pdbx_description
1 polymer ?
#
loop_
_entity_poly.entity_id
_entity_poly.type
_entity_poly.pdbx_seq_one_letter_code
_entity_poly.pdbx_strand_id
1 'polypeptide(L)'
;MSGNHLSKEFFELIKNIGESKSKQEEDRIMRQEVQTLKGKLDSARTGGKPQTTSKKKQKEFLVRLLYVEMLGHNGSFGYIKAVELAASSSISHKKLGYLV
;
A
#
# COMPACT_ATOMS: atom_id res chain seq x y z
N MET A 1 -16.41 -16.90 -6.72
CA MET A 1 -15.42 -16.65 -5.65
C MET A 1 -14.88 -15.23 -5.86
N SER A 2 -14.90 -14.41 -4.81
CA SER A 2 -15.12 -12.95 -4.80
C SER A 2 -14.03 -12.07 -5.46
N GLY A 3 -14.38 -11.31 -6.50
CA GLY A 3 -13.50 -10.33 -7.16
C GLY A 3 -13.82 -8.85 -6.89
N ASN A 4 -14.88 -8.53 -6.14
CA ASN A 4 -15.40 -7.15 -6.04
C ASN A 4 -14.77 -6.28 -4.93
N HIS A 5 -13.75 -6.76 -4.21
CA HIS A 5 -13.27 -6.11 -2.97
C HIS A 5 -11.87 -5.49 -3.02
N LEU A 6 -11.10 -5.65 -4.10
CA LEU A 6 -9.73 -5.11 -4.24
C LEU A 6 -9.64 -4.14 -5.42
N SER A 7 -8.71 -3.19 -5.41
CA SER A 7 -8.40 -2.40 -6.61
C SER A 7 -7.68 -3.25 -7.64
N LYS A 8 -7.89 -2.94 -8.93
CA LYS A 8 -7.23 -3.63 -10.04
C LYS A 8 -5.71 -3.58 -9.90
N GLU A 9 -5.20 -2.42 -9.51
CA GLU A 9 -3.77 -2.19 -9.31
C GLU A 9 -3.21 -2.99 -8.13
N PHE A 10 -4.02 -3.30 -7.11
CA PHE A 10 -3.58 -4.13 -5.99
C PHE A 10 -3.54 -5.60 -6.41
N PHE A 11 -4.57 -6.05 -7.11
CA PHE A 11 -4.61 -7.40 -7.65
C PHE A 11 -3.44 -7.67 -8.62
N GLU A 12 -3.16 -6.73 -9.53
CA GLU A 12 -2.04 -6.82 -10.46
C GLU A 12 -0.69 -6.86 -9.73
N LEU A 13 -0.50 -6.07 -8.67
CA LEU A 13 0.73 -6.13 -7.86
C LEU A 13 0.93 -7.53 -7.26
N ILE A 14 -0.09 -8.08 -6.59
CA ILE A 14 0.00 -9.41 -5.96
C ILE A 14 0.23 -10.49 -7.01
N LYS A 15 -0.46 -10.42 -8.15
CA LYS A 15 -0.26 -11.34 -9.27
C LYS A 15 1.17 -11.27 -9.79
N ASN A 16 1.70 -10.07 -10.06
CA ASN A 16 3.04 -9.90 -10.60
C ASN A 16 4.12 -10.37 -9.62
N ILE A 17 3.95 -10.15 -8.31
CA ILE A 17 4.86 -10.72 -7.30
C ILE A 17 4.81 -12.24 -7.33
N GLY A 18 3.62 -12.84 -7.36
CA GLY A 18 3.45 -14.30 -7.36
C GLY A 18 3.88 -15.01 -8.64
N GLU A 19 3.85 -14.32 -9.78
CA GLU A 19 4.29 -14.83 -11.09
C GLU A 19 5.76 -14.52 -11.41
N SER A 20 6.44 -13.77 -10.54
CA SER A 20 7.86 -13.43 -10.68
C SER A 20 8.73 -14.69 -10.73
N LYS A 21 9.65 -14.76 -11.69
CA LYS A 21 10.52 -15.93 -11.91
C LYS A 21 11.92 -15.76 -11.34
N SER A 22 12.24 -14.57 -10.83
CA SER A 22 13.57 -14.25 -10.31
C SER A 22 13.52 -13.18 -9.23
N LYS A 23 14.50 -13.16 -8.33
CA LYS A 23 14.59 -12.12 -7.30
C LYS A 23 14.79 -10.73 -7.93
N GLN A 24 15.51 -10.66 -9.05
CA GLN A 24 15.73 -9.43 -9.80
C GLN A 24 14.42 -8.83 -10.35
N GLU A 25 13.49 -9.69 -10.80
CA GLU A 25 12.16 -9.29 -11.26
C GLU A 25 11.29 -8.80 -10.10
N GLU A 26 11.27 -9.56 -8.99
CA GLU A 26 10.57 -9.15 -7.76
C GLU A 26 11.08 -7.79 -7.26
N ASP A 27 12.40 -7.60 -7.21
CA ASP A 27 13.03 -6.34 -6.78
C ASP A 27 12.70 -5.18 -7.72
N ARG A 28 12.50 -5.44 -9.02
CA ARG A 28 12.07 -4.42 -9.98
C ARG A 28 10.63 -4.02 -9.72
N ILE A 29 9.73 -4.99 -9.53
CA ILE A 29 8.32 -4.75 -9.22
C ILE A 29 8.21 -3.92 -7.93
N MET A 30 8.93 -4.31 -6.88
CA MET A 30 8.84 -3.63 -5.60
C MET A 30 9.46 -2.23 -5.61
N ARG A 31 10.55 -2.00 -6.34
CA ARG A 31 11.08 -0.65 -6.55
C ARG A 31 10.07 0.26 -7.24
N GLN A 32 9.32 -0.26 -8.22
CA GLN A 32 8.26 0.50 -8.88
C GLN A 32 7.08 0.78 -7.93
N GLU A 33 6.69 -0.18 -7.09
CA GLU A 33 5.62 0.03 -6.11
C GLU A 33 6.03 1.08 -5.06
N VAL A 34 7.28 1.08 -4.59
CA VAL A 34 7.79 2.12 -3.67
C VAL A 34 7.62 3.52 -4.28
N GLN A 35 7.99 3.71 -5.55
CA GLN A 35 7.80 5.00 -6.23
C GLN A 35 6.32 5.37 -6.36
N THR A 36 5.48 4.39 -6.69
CA THR A 36 4.03 4.56 -6.80
C THR A 36 3.40 5.00 -5.47
N LEU A 37 3.78 4.36 -4.36
CA LEU A 37 3.28 4.70 -3.03
C LEU A 37 3.77 6.08 -2.56
N LYS A 38 5.02 6.45 -2.84
CA LYS A 38 5.54 7.80 -2.57
C LYS A 38 4.74 8.87 -3.34
N GLY A 39 4.53 8.67 -4.64
CA GLY A 39 3.72 9.59 -5.45
C GLY A 39 2.28 9.74 -4.96
N LYS A 40 1.66 8.65 -4.48
CA LYS A 40 0.32 8.70 -3.84
C LYS A 40 0.32 9.52 -2.55
N LEU A 41 1.37 9.42 -1.74
CA LEU A 41 1.52 10.17 -0.50
C LEU A 41 1.74 11.67 -0.77
N ASP A 42 2.55 12.01 -1.78
CA ASP A 42 2.84 13.40 -2.16
C ASP A 42 1.62 14.09 -2.78
N SER A 43 0.86 13.36 -3.61
CA SER A 43 -0.41 13.84 -4.17
C SER A 43 -1.45 14.12 -3.09
N ALA A 44 -1.44 13.34 -1.99
CA ALA A 44 -2.33 13.56 -0.86
C ALA A 44 -1.91 14.77 0.00
N ARG A 45 -0.61 15.09 0.07
CA ARG A 45 -0.07 16.22 0.85
C ARG A 45 -0.24 17.58 0.17
N THR A 46 -0.14 17.62 -1.16
CA THR A 46 -0.10 18.88 -1.94
C THR A 46 -1.47 19.50 -2.25
N GLY A 47 -2.54 19.07 -1.56
CA GLY A 47 -3.86 19.72 -1.67
C GLY A 47 -4.57 19.50 -3.02
N GLY A 48 -4.08 18.59 -3.87
CA GLY A 48 -4.87 18.08 -4.99
C GLY A 48 -6.23 17.60 -4.46
N LYS A 49 -7.32 17.84 -5.23
CA LYS A 49 -8.71 17.51 -4.85
C LYS A 49 -8.70 16.28 -3.95
N PRO A 50 -9.24 16.32 -2.71
CA PRO A 50 -9.36 15.15 -1.88
C PRO A 50 -10.32 14.22 -2.61
N GLN A 51 -9.78 13.43 -3.53
CA GLN A 51 -10.37 12.21 -4.04
C GLN A 51 -10.53 11.42 -2.78
N THR A 52 -11.69 11.56 -2.14
CA THR A 52 -12.10 10.92 -0.90
C THR A 52 -11.41 9.57 -0.87
N THR A 53 -10.25 9.49 -0.19
CA THR A 53 -9.43 8.30 -0.32
C THR A 53 -10.21 7.31 0.47
N SER A 54 -11.03 6.54 -0.25
CA SER A 54 -11.99 5.64 0.34
C SER A 54 -11.25 4.85 1.40
N LYS A 55 -11.92 4.56 2.52
CA LYS A 55 -11.35 3.74 3.59
C LYS A 55 -10.67 2.48 3.04
N LYS A 56 -11.15 1.97 1.89
CA LYS A 56 -10.53 0.93 1.06
C LYS A 56 -9.14 1.30 0.52
N LYS A 57 -8.97 2.44 -0.16
CA LYS A 57 -7.67 2.90 -0.70
C LYS A 57 -6.63 3.10 0.40
N GLN A 58 -7.05 3.59 1.57
CA GLN A 58 -6.16 3.74 2.72
C GLN A 58 -5.70 2.39 3.29
N LYS A 59 -6.59 1.39 3.33
CA LYS A 59 -6.23 0.03 3.71
C LYS A 59 -5.26 -0.58 2.70
N GLU A 60 -5.59 -0.49 1.42
CA GLU A 60 -4.71 -1.03 0.38
C GLU A 60 -3.33 -0.38 0.40
N PHE A 61 -3.23 0.94 0.66
CA PHE A 61 -1.95 1.60 0.81
C PHE A 61 -1.08 0.95 1.90
N LEU A 62 -1.61 0.75 3.11
CA LEU A 62 -0.84 0.11 4.19
C LEU A 62 -0.54 -1.36 3.92
N VAL A 63 -1.46 -2.12 3.32
CA VAL A 63 -1.19 -3.52 2.96
C VAL A 63 -0.04 -3.60 1.95
N ARG A 64 -0.03 -2.71 0.94
CA ARG A 64 1.07 -2.66 -0.04
C ARG A 64 2.38 -2.21 0.61
N LEU A 65 2.32 -1.28 1.56
CA LEU A 65 3.49 -0.87 2.35
C LEU A 65 4.06 -2.04 3.16
N LEU A 66 3.20 -2.88 3.74
CA LEU A 66 3.63 -4.10 4.42
C LEU A 66 4.36 -5.05 3.46
N TYR A 67 3.85 -5.27 2.25
CA TYR A 67 4.55 -6.09 1.23
C TYR A 67 5.91 -5.51 0.87
N VAL A 68 6.05 -4.19 0.79
CA VAL A 68 7.34 -3.51 0.60
C VAL A 68 8.33 -3.92 1.69
N GLU A 69 7.94 -3.88 2.96
CA GLU A 69 8.84 -4.21 4.07
C GLU A 69 9.13 -5.71 4.15
N MET A 70 8.12 -6.56 4.00
CA MET A 70 8.28 -8.02 4.06
C MET A 70 9.19 -8.57 2.94
N LEU A 71 9.23 -7.91 1.78
CA LEU A 71 10.12 -8.27 0.67
C LEU A 71 11.50 -7.58 0.75
N GLY A 72 11.78 -6.86 1.84
CA GLY A 72 13.09 -6.28 2.14
C GLY A 72 13.34 -4.88 1.58
N HIS A 73 12.30 -4.16 1.15
CA HIS A 73 12.40 -2.80 0.62
C HIS A 73 12.03 -1.76 1.69
N ASN A 74 12.58 -0.54 1.56
CA ASN A 74 12.36 0.52 2.53
C ASN A 74 10.94 1.13 2.44
N GLY A 75 10.10 0.85 3.44
CA GLY A 75 8.73 1.38 3.61
C GLY A 75 8.60 2.58 4.56
N SER A 76 9.69 3.06 5.16
CA SER A 76 9.66 4.07 6.25
C SER A 76 8.92 5.37 5.93
N PHE A 77 8.83 5.74 4.65
CA PHE A 77 8.09 6.92 4.19
C PHE A 77 6.59 6.87 4.50
N GLY A 78 6.02 5.68 4.70
CA GLY A 78 4.60 5.48 4.95
C GLY A 78 4.22 5.33 6.43
N TYR A 79 5.18 5.29 7.36
CA TYR A 79 4.91 5.02 8.78
C TYR A 79 3.98 6.04 9.44
N ILE A 80 4.10 7.33 9.09
CA ILE A 80 3.18 8.34 9.63
C ILE A 80 1.72 8.01 9.27
N LYS A 81 1.49 7.40 8.09
CA LYS A 81 0.16 7.00 7.67
C LYS A 81 -0.35 5.78 8.43
N ALA A 82 0.55 4.88 8.83
CA ALA A 82 0.21 3.75 9.70
C ALA A 82 -0.24 4.25 11.08
N VAL A 83 0.49 5.21 11.66
CA VAL A 83 0.15 5.86 12.94
C VAL A 83 -1.20 6.58 12.86
N GLU A 84 -1.46 7.35 11.79
CA GLU A 84 -2.76 8.01 11.58
C GLU A 84 -3.92 7.00 11.52
N LEU A 85 -3.74 5.85 10.86
CA LEU A 85 -4.77 4.82 10.75
C LEU A 85 -4.94 4.03 12.06
N ALA A 86 -3.86 3.85 12.83
CA ALA A 86 -3.90 3.30 14.18
C ALA A 86 -4.73 4.17 15.15
N ALA A 87 -4.72 5.49 14.95
CA ALA A 87 -5.51 6.45 15.71
C ALA A 87 -6.98 6.56 15.26
N SER A 88 -7.34 6.00 14.09
CA SER A 88 -8.70 6.12 13.54
C SER A 88 -9.75 5.35 14.35
N SER A 89 -11.03 5.74 14.24
CA SER A 89 -12.14 5.06 14.95
C SER A 89 -12.51 3.68 14.39
N SER A 90 -12.00 3.30 13.20
CA SER A 90 -12.32 2.01 12.59
C SER A 90 -11.40 0.91 13.07
N ILE A 91 -11.95 -0.14 13.69
CA ILE A 91 -11.17 -1.30 14.15
C ILE A 91 -10.32 -1.94 13.05
N SER A 92 -10.82 -1.98 11.80
CA SER A 92 -10.05 -2.53 10.68
C SER A 92 -8.85 -1.68 10.30
N HIS A 93 -8.95 -0.36 10.44
CA HIS A 93 -7.82 0.56 10.22
C HIS A 93 -6.81 0.46 11.36
N LYS A 94 -7.28 0.34 12.61
CA LYS A 94 -6.41 0.10 13.76
C LYS A 94 -5.57 -1.17 13.60
N LYS A 95 -6.23 -2.30 13.31
CA LYS A 95 -5.55 -3.60 13.11
C LYS A 95 -4.45 -3.51 12.07
N LEU A 96 -4.70 -2.80 10.97
CA LEU A 96 -3.73 -2.65 9.90
C LEU A 96 -2.61 -1.66 10.25
N GLY A 97 -2.94 -0.55 10.90
CA GLY A 97 -1.96 0.44 11.36
C GLY A 97 -0.99 -0.10 12.42
N TYR A 98 -1.40 -1.10 13.21
CA TYR A 98 -0.52 -1.80 14.16
C TYR A 98 0.30 -2.95 13.56
N LEU A 99 -0.02 -3.38 12.33
CA LEU A 99 0.62 -4.53 11.70
C LEU A 99 1.79 -4.13 10.80
N VAL A 100 1.80 -2.88 10.34
CA VAL A 100 2.94 -2.20 9.70
C VAL A 100 3.85 -1.67 10.80
#